data_AF-A0A0S7XLF5-F1
#
_entry.id   AF-A0A0S7XLF5-F1
#
_cell.length_a   1.000
_cell.length_b   1.000
_cell.length_c   1.000
_cell.angle_alpha   90.00
_cell.angle_beta   90.00
_cell.angle_gamma   90.00
#
_symmetry.space_group_name_H-M   'P 1'
#
loop_
_entity.id
_entity.type
_entity.pdbx_description
1 polymer ?
#
loop_
_entity_poly.entity_id
_entity_poly.type
_entity_poly.pdbx_seq_one_letter_code
_entity_poly.pdbx_strand_id
1 'polypeptide(L)'
;MQATEDEVKKVEEIIAKIAQKKKTDYVSAKRMAHKYVCRGKCNWYKTKSKQAGFKMQDVTPSQAKSVEEAIKEVVSDLSLKQASRLIHRVIC
;
A
#
# COMPACT_ATOMS: atom_id res chain seq x y z
N MET A 1 5.34 0.88 -18.54
CA MET A 1 5.49 2.31 -18.19
C MET A 1 6.04 2.42 -16.78
N GLN A 2 7.25 2.96 -16.64
CA GLN A 2 7.94 3.17 -15.36
C GLN A 2 7.25 4.31 -14.59
N ALA A 3 7.11 4.23 -13.26
CA ALA A 3 6.48 5.29 -12.48
C ALA A 3 7.33 6.57 -12.52
N THR A 4 6.70 7.74 -12.53
CA THR A 4 7.42 9.02 -12.50
C THR A 4 7.97 9.31 -11.10
N GLU A 5 8.95 10.21 -10.98
CA GLU A 5 9.50 10.60 -9.68
C GLU A 5 8.44 11.20 -8.74
N ASP A 6 7.46 11.93 -9.28
CA ASP A 6 6.32 12.46 -8.51
C ASP A 6 5.41 11.35 -7.98
N GLU A 7 5.13 10.34 -8.82
CA GLU A 7 4.35 9.16 -8.41
C GLU A 7 5.08 8.40 -7.30
N VAL A 8 6.41 8.27 -7.38
CA VAL A 8 7.22 7.61 -6.33
C VAL A 8 7.16 8.40 -5.03
N LYS A 9 7.39 9.73 -5.06
CA LYS A 9 7.34 10.59 -3.87
C LYS A 9 5.99 10.52 -3.16
N LYS A 10 4.88 10.59 -3.92
CA LYS A 10 3.53 10.45 -3.36
C LYS A 10 3.34 9.11 -2.66
N VAL A 11 3.82 8.02 -3.25
CA VAL A 11 3.71 6.69 -2.62
C VAL A 11 4.58 6.58 -1.37
N GLU A 12 5.80 7.13 -1.37
CA GLU A 12 6.65 7.19 -0.19
C GLU A 12 6.00 7.98 0.95
N GLU A 13 5.36 9.11 0.64
CA GLU A 13 4.63 9.91 1.61
C GLU A 13 3.41 9.18 2.17
N ILE A 14 2.65 8.46 1.33
CA ILE A 14 1.55 7.59 1.78
C ILE A 14 2.07 6.54 2.77
N ILE A 15 3.19 5.88 2.46
CA ILE A 15 3.80 4.88 3.35
C ILE A 15 4.24 5.53 4.66
N ALA A 16 4.86 6.71 4.62
CA ALA A 16 5.28 7.44 5.82
C ALA A 16 4.08 7.83 6.71
N LYS A 17 2.97 8.27 6.13
CA LYS A 17 1.74 8.57 6.89
C LYS A 17 1.12 7.30 7.50
N ILE A 18 1.14 6.18 6.78
CA ILE A 18 0.69 4.89 7.35
C ILE A 18 1.58 4.49 8.53
N ALA A 19 2.89 4.64 8.40
CA ALA A 19 3.86 4.35 9.46
C ALA A 19 3.56 5.18 10.73
N GLN A 20 3.33 6.49 10.57
CA GLN A 20 2.96 7.37 11.68
C GLN A 20 1.62 6.99 12.32
N LYS A 21 0.55 6.84 11.52
CA LYS A 21 -0.80 6.50 12.02
C LYS A 21 -0.83 5.16 12.76
N LYS A 22 -0.03 4.19 12.33
CA LYS A 22 0.03 2.85 12.93
C LYS A 22 1.19 2.67 13.92
N LYS A 23 2.00 3.70 14.16
CA LYS A 23 3.20 3.66 15.00
C LYS A 23 4.07 2.43 14.67
N THR A 24 4.33 2.25 13.38
CA THR A 24 5.07 1.10 12.85
C THR A 24 6.21 1.57 11.95
N ASP A 25 7.15 0.70 11.63
CA ASP A 25 8.26 1.02 10.75
C ASP A 25 7.84 1.11 9.29
N TYR A 26 8.68 1.72 8.46
CA TYR A 26 8.43 1.91 7.03
C TYR A 26 8.20 0.58 6.29
N VAL A 27 8.93 -0.49 6.63
CA VAL A 27 8.80 -1.79 5.95
C VAL A 27 7.44 -2.41 6.26
N SER A 28 7.00 -2.33 7.52
CA SER A 28 5.67 -2.77 7.94
C SER A 28 4.55 -1.94 7.31
N ALA A 29 4.70 -0.63 7.24
CA ALA A 29 3.76 0.27 6.57
C ALA A 29 3.68 0.00 5.06
N LYS A 30 4.82 -0.19 4.39
CA LYS A 30 4.90 -0.56 2.97
C LYS A 30 4.21 -1.88 2.71
N ARG A 31 4.42 -2.88 3.57
CA ARG A 31 3.71 -4.17 3.51
C ARG A 31 2.21 -4.00 3.68
N MET A 32 1.76 -3.12 4.57
CA MET A 32 0.33 -2.84 4.78
C MET A 32 -0.31 -2.18 3.56
N ALA A 33 0.33 -1.16 2.99
CA ALA A 33 -0.10 -0.52 1.74
C ALA A 33 -0.17 -1.54 0.60
N HIS A 34 0.88 -2.36 0.46
CA HIS A 34 0.94 -3.42 -0.54
C HIS A 34 -0.17 -4.46 -0.36
N LYS A 35 -0.42 -4.94 0.87
CA LYS A 35 -1.52 -5.87 1.20
C LYS A 35 -2.87 -5.31 0.75
N TYR A 36 -3.13 -4.04 1.08
CA TYR A 36 -4.38 -3.36 0.75
C TYR A 36 -4.60 -3.26 -0.77
N VAL A 37 -3.57 -2.89 -1.55
CA VAL A 37 -3.72 -2.66 -3.00
C VAL A 37 -3.54 -3.91 -3.86
N CYS A 38 -2.62 -4.83 -3.52
CA CYS A 38 -2.36 -6.03 -4.32
C CYS A 38 -3.49 -7.05 -4.19
N ARG A 39 -4.13 -7.19 -3.01
CA ARG A 39 -5.17 -8.20 -2.75
C ARG A 39 -4.79 -9.59 -3.27
N GLY A 40 -3.50 -9.94 -3.20
CA GLY A 40 -2.98 -11.23 -3.66
C GLY A 40 -2.78 -11.44 -5.17
N LYS A 41 -2.92 -10.40 -6.00
CA LYS A 41 -2.81 -10.52 -7.46
C LYS A 41 -1.37 -10.50 -8.00
N CYS A 42 -0.42 -9.99 -7.22
CA CYS A 42 0.98 -9.81 -7.59
C CYS A 42 1.77 -11.14 -7.57
N ASN A 43 2.75 -11.29 -8.46
CA ASN A 43 3.56 -12.52 -8.58
C ASN A 43 4.30 -12.86 -7.28
N TRP A 44 4.80 -11.85 -6.55
CA TRP A 44 5.41 -12.05 -5.25
C TRP A 44 4.46 -12.79 -4.29
N TYR A 45 3.18 -12.40 -4.26
CA TYR A 45 2.18 -13.07 -3.45
C TYR A 45 1.96 -14.51 -3.92
N LYS A 46 1.82 -14.75 -5.23
CA LYS A 46 1.65 -16.12 -5.77
C LYS A 46 2.81 -17.05 -5.40
N THR A 47 4.03 -16.53 -5.35
CA THR A 47 5.24 -17.35 -5.11
C THR A 47 5.67 -17.44 -3.65
N LYS A 48 5.46 -16.38 -2.84
CA LYS A 48 6.04 -16.25 -1.49
C LYS A 48 5.02 -16.11 -0.36
N SER A 49 3.72 -15.88 -0.65
CA SER A 49 2.71 -15.67 0.39
C SER A 49 2.56 -16.84 1.36
N LYS A 50 2.59 -18.08 0.85
CA LYS A 50 2.51 -19.31 1.66
C LYS A 50 3.68 -19.46 2.64
N GLN A 51 4.90 -19.13 2.23
CA GLN A 51 6.08 -19.20 3.10
C GLN A 51 6.14 -18.05 4.12
N ALA A 52 5.62 -16.88 3.76
CA ALA A 52 5.60 -15.70 4.63
C ALA A 52 4.39 -15.67 5.60
N GLY A 53 3.56 -16.72 5.64
CA GLY A 53 2.33 -16.76 6.44
C GLY A 53 1.30 -15.70 6.05
N PHE A 54 1.37 -15.20 4.82
CA PHE A 54 0.63 -14.02 4.37
C PHE A 54 -0.76 -14.44 3.85
N LYS A 55 -1.82 -14.15 4.61
CA LYS A 55 -3.20 -14.48 4.21
C LYS A 55 -3.87 -13.25 3.58
N MET A 56 -4.64 -13.47 2.52
CA MET A 56 -5.37 -12.42 1.78
C MET A 56 -6.32 -11.59 2.68
N GLN A 57 -6.69 -12.15 3.83
CA GLN A 57 -7.57 -11.58 4.85
C GLN A 57 -6.84 -10.80 5.96
N ASP A 58 -5.52 -10.62 5.87
CA ASP A 58 -4.72 -10.01 6.95
C ASP A 58 -4.84 -8.49 7.06
N VAL A 59 -5.54 -7.80 6.16
CA VAL A 59 -5.81 -6.35 6.32
C VAL A 59 -7.07 -6.20 7.15
N THR A 60 -6.90 -5.80 8.41
CA THR A 60 -8.05 -5.52 9.28
C THR A 60 -8.79 -4.26 8.81
N PRO A 61 -10.09 -4.09 9.13
CA PRO A 61 -10.83 -2.87 8.81
C PRO A 61 -10.14 -1.60 9.32
N SER A 62 -9.50 -1.68 10.49
CA SER A 62 -8.70 -0.58 11.06
C SER A 62 -7.46 -0.25 10.21
N GLN A 63 -6.78 -1.27 9.67
CA GLN A 63 -5.64 -1.06 8.77
C GLN A 63 -6.08 -0.49 7.43
N ALA A 64 -7.16 -1.02 6.85
CA ALA A 64 -7.76 -0.53 5.62
C ALA A 64 -8.12 0.97 5.76
N LYS A 65 -8.79 1.35 6.85
CA LYS A 65 -9.14 2.75 7.12
C LYS A 65 -7.92 3.66 7.19
N SER A 66 -6.85 3.26 7.88
CA SER A 66 -5.63 4.09 7.97
C SER A 66 -4.92 4.22 6.61
N VAL A 67 -4.94 3.18 5.78
CA VAL A 67 -4.40 3.27 4.41
C VAL A 67 -5.26 4.21 3.56
N GLU A 68 -6.59 4.09 3.62
CA GLU A 68 -7.51 4.97 2.88
C GLU A 68 -7.38 6.44 3.30
N GLU A 69 -7.26 6.70 4.59
CA GLU A 69 -7.00 8.05 5.11
C GLU A 69 -5.66 8.60 4.61
N ALA A 70 -4.58 7.81 4.70
CA ALA A 70 -3.28 8.23 4.21
C ALA A 70 -3.29 8.52 2.70
N ILE A 71 -4.02 7.70 1.92
CA ILE A 71 -4.23 7.94 0.49
C ILE A 71 -4.96 9.27 0.26
N LYS A 72 -6.09 9.48 0.94
CA LYS A 72 -6.89 10.72 0.79
C LYS A 72 -6.14 11.97 1.20
N GLU A 73 -5.24 11.87 2.18
CA GLU A 73 -4.41 12.99 2.64
C GLU A 73 -3.32 13.38 1.63
N VAL A 74 -2.78 12.44 0.85
CA VAL A 74 -1.66 12.70 -0.08
C VAL A 74 -2.12 12.91 -1.52
N VAL A 75 -3.13 12.16 -1.95
CA VAL A 75 -3.68 12.21 -3.31
C VAL A 75 -5.18 12.46 -3.26
N SER A 76 -5.55 13.63 -2.75
CA SER A 76 -6.95 14.06 -2.59
C SER A 76 -7.69 14.23 -3.93
N ASP A 77 -6.94 14.41 -5.02
CA ASP A 77 -7.40 14.54 -6.40
C ASP A 77 -7.71 13.19 -7.07
N LEU A 78 -7.27 12.07 -6.48
CA LEU A 78 -7.43 10.73 -7.06
C LEU A 78 -8.50 9.93 -6.33
N SER A 79 -9.28 9.16 -7.09
CA SER A 79 -10.12 8.12 -6.50
C SER A 79 -9.25 7.05 -5.83
N LEU A 80 -9.77 6.38 -4.79
CA LEU A 80 -9.08 5.26 -4.13
C LEU A 80 -8.64 4.17 -5.11
N LYS A 81 -9.40 3.96 -6.20
CA LYS A 81 -9.05 3.00 -7.26
C LYS A 81 -7.84 3.45 -8.08
N GLN A 82 -7.75 4.73 -8.42
CA GLN A 82 -6.60 5.31 -9.11
C GLN A 82 -5.36 5.29 -8.22
N ALA A 83 -5.50 5.75 -6.96
CA ALA A 83 -4.42 5.70 -5.98
C ALA A 83 -3.93 4.26 -5.71
N SER A 84 -4.85 3.28 -5.64
CA SER A 84 -4.46 1.87 -5.49
C SER A 84 -3.64 1.36 -6.67
N ARG A 85 -3.97 1.79 -7.90
CA ARG A 85 -3.17 1.45 -9.10
C ARG A 85 -1.80 2.11 -9.08
N LEU A 86 -1.72 3.37 -8.68
CA LEU A 86 -0.47 4.12 -8.51
C LEU A 86 0.46 3.40 -7.52
N ILE A 87 -0.04 3.13 -6.32
CA ILE A 87 0.70 2.45 -5.25
C ILE A 87 1.14 1.06 -5.73
N HIS A 88 0.26 0.30 -6.38
CA HIS A 88 0.62 -1.01 -6.89
C HIS A 88 1.73 -0.92 -7.95
N ARG A 89 1.69 0.05 -8.85
CA ARG A 89 2.70 0.24 -9.90
C ARG A 89 4.07 0.65 -9.35
N VAL A 90 4.10 1.36 -8.22
CA VAL A 90 5.36 1.77 -7.56
C VAL A 90 5.93 0.67 -6.67
N ILE A 91 5.07 -0.07 -5.96
CA ILE A 91 5.50 -1.04 -4.95
C ILE A 91 5.72 -2.45 -5.53
N CYS A 92 5.04 -2.82 -6.62
CA CYS A 92 5.07 -4.15 -7.24
C CYS A 92 5.60 -4.12 -8.66
#